data_AF-A0A2V6BRW2-F1
#
_entry.id   AF-A0A2V6BRW2-F1
#
_cell.length_a   1.000
_cell.length_b   1.000
_cell.length_c   1.000
_cell.angle_alpha   90.00
_cell.angle_beta   90.00
_cell.angle_gamma   90.00
#
_symmetry.space_group_name_H-M   'P 1'
#
loop_
_entity.id
_entity.type
_entity.pdbx_description
1 polymer ?
#
loop_
_entity_poly.entity_id
_entity_poly.type
_entity_poly.pdbx_seq_one_letter_code
_entity_poly.pdbx_strand_id
1 'polypeptide(L)'
;MIQANCRARFTAADFDFVVRTLARSQSESVSLVDLLADSETRDSVLDSPRLVEAILCNDSQLRISSQFYFYVLARYVLRDAGIRDRKLCDYVGSLLENFSRAHLLRGPQAEADESSRQYLSDMLIALSQATQDEAFLLRAHVGNYSLFISGIFHENTQRRSLRGAPDIGFYENIGRRNYHLVASHAT
;
A
#
# COMPACT_ATOMS: atom_id res chain seq x y z
N MET A 1 -6.66 6.95 -9.33
CA MET A 1 -6.92 6.83 -7.87
C MET A 1 -6.54 5.42 -7.41
N ILE A 2 -5.99 5.25 -6.20
CA ILE A 2 -5.70 3.92 -5.66
C ILE A 2 -7.03 3.19 -5.39
N GLN A 3 -7.16 1.96 -5.91
CA GLN A 3 -8.29 1.09 -5.65
C GLN A 3 -7.92 0.07 -4.56
N ALA A 4 -8.83 -0.16 -3.61
CA ALA A 4 -8.69 -1.15 -2.54
C ALA A 4 -9.01 -2.56 -3.07
N ASN A 5 -8.24 -3.04 -4.04
CA ASN A 5 -8.45 -4.32 -4.73
C ASN A 5 -7.20 -5.23 -4.73
N CYS A 6 -6.32 -5.07 -3.73
CA CYS A 6 -5.05 -5.79 -3.65
C CYS A 6 -5.24 -7.31 -3.76
N ARG A 7 -6.15 -7.90 -2.96
CA ARG A 7 -6.48 -9.34 -2.98
C ARG A 7 -7.00 -9.87 -4.32
N ALA A 8 -7.64 -9.04 -5.13
CA ALA A 8 -8.17 -9.44 -6.43
C ALA A 8 -7.07 -9.56 -7.50
N ARG A 9 -5.86 -9.07 -7.21
CA ARG A 9 -4.72 -9.02 -8.13
C ARG A 9 -3.66 -10.08 -7.84
N PHE A 10 -3.93 -11.02 -6.93
CA PHE A 10 -3.01 -12.11 -6.64
C PHE A 10 -2.82 -13.03 -7.84
N THR A 11 -1.58 -13.49 -7.98
CA THR A 11 -1.13 -14.31 -9.10
C THR A 11 -1.11 -15.79 -8.73
N ALA A 12 -1.03 -16.67 -9.73
CA ALA A 12 -0.87 -18.10 -9.48
C ALA A 12 0.37 -18.41 -8.62
N ALA A 13 1.47 -17.67 -8.81
CA ALA A 13 2.69 -17.83 -8.03
C ALA A 13 2.48 -17.53 -6.54
N ASP A 14 1.59 -16.59 -6.21
CA ASP A 14 1.25 -16.26 -4.82
C ASP A 14 0.49 -17.42 -4.16
N PHE A 15 -0.48 -18.01 -4.87
CA PHE A 15 -1.21 -19.16 -4.37
C PHE A 15 -0.30 -20.38 -4.20
N ASP A 16 0.59 -20.63 -5.15
CA ASP A 16 1.61 -21.68 -5.04
C ASP A 16 2.50 -21.48 -3.81
N PHE A 17 2.91 -20.23 -3.54
CA PHE A 17 3.69 -19.89 -2.35
C PHE A 17 2.91 -20.19 -1.05
N VAL A 18 1.63 -19.82 -0.98
CA VAL A 18 0.78 -20.11 0.19
C VAL A 18 0.68 -21.60 0.44
N VAL A 19 0.38 -22.39 -0.60
CA VAL A 19 0.24 -23.84 -0.48
C VAL A 19 1.56 -24.47 -0.03
N ARG A 20 2.68 -24.10 -0.65
CA ARG A 20 4.02 -24.61 -0.28
C ARG A 20 4.41 -24.27 1.16
N THR A 21 4.00 -23.10 1.65
CA THR A 21 4.35 -22.62 2.98
C THR A 21 3.49 -23.29 4.06
N LEU A 22 2.21 -23.48 3.80
CA LEU A 22 1.25 -23.91 4.82
C LEU A 22 1.06 -25.42 4.85
N ALA A 23 1.08 -26.10 3.69
CA ALA A 23 0.88 -27.55 3.60
C ALA A 23 2.04 -28.30 4.27
N ARG A 24 1.70 -29.31 5.06
CA ARG A 24 2.65 -30.28 5.64
C ARG A 24 2.60 -31.64 4.95
N SER A 25 1.57 -31.88 4.12
CA SER A 25 1.39 -33.12 3.35
C SER A 25 0.70 -32.86 2.01
N GLN A 26 0.76 -33.85 1.10
CA GLN A 26 0.10 -33.77 -0.21
C GLN A 26 -1.43 -33.75 -0.12
N SER A 27 -2.02 -34.35 0.93
CA SER A 27 -3.46 -34.26 1.18
C SER A 27 -3.86 -32.85 1.61
N GLU A 28 -3.07 -32.22 2.47
CA GLU A 28 -3.31 -30.84 2.91
C GLU A 28 -3.13 -29.83 1.78
N SER A 29 -2.24 -30.08 0.82
CA SER A 29 -2.09 -29.18 -0.32
C SER A 29 -3.35 -29.12 -1.18
N VAL A 30 -4.06 -30.25 -1.36
CA VAL A 30 -5.33 -30.28 -2.10
C VAL A 30 -6.41 -29.51 -1.35
N SER A 31 -6.56 -29.77 -0.05
CA SER A 31 -7.53 -29.04 0.78
C SER A 31 -7.24 -27.54 0.86
N LEU A 32 -5.98 -27.12 0.87
CA LEU A 32 -5.62 -25.69 0.86
C LEU A 32 -5.96 -25.01 -0.47
N VAL A 33 -5.83 -25.70 -1.60
CA VAL A 33 -6.25 -25.16 -2.89
C VAL A 33 -7.76 -24.90 -2.88
N ASP A 34 -8.55 -25.84 -2.35
CA ASP A 34 -10.00 -25.67 -2.22
C ASP A 34 -10.36 -24.49 -1.30
N LEU A 35 -9.65 -24.33 -0.17
CA LEU A 35 -9.83 -23.20 0.75
C LEU A 35 -9.41 -21.86 0.15
N LEU A 36 -8.50 -21.83 -0.83
CA LEU A 36 -8.09 -20.60 -1.51
C LEU A 36 -9.08 -20.19 -2.60
N ALA A 37 -9.94 -21.11 -3.06
CA ALA A 37 -10.99 -20.83 -4.03
C ALA A 37 -12.17 -20.05 -3.40
N ASP A 38 -12.51 -20.34 -2.15
CA ASP A 38 -13.50 -19.56 -1.41
C ASP A 38 -12.91 -18.28 -0.79
N SER A 39 -13.67 -17.19 -0.87
CA SER A 39 -13.17 -15.86 -0.50
C SER A 39 -13.01 -15.66 1.00
N GLU A 40 -13.88 -16.22 1.83
CA GLU A 40 -13.84 -16.06 3.29
C GLU A 40 -12.77 -16.97 3.91
N THR A 41 -12.66 -18.20 3.42
CA THR A 41 -11.61 -19.12 3.84
C THR A 41 -10.24 -18.63 3.40
N ARG A 42 -10.11 -18.11 2.17
CA ARG A 42 -8.86 -17.50 1.69
C ARG A 42 -8.38 -16.39 2.61
N ASP A 43 -9.27 -15.49 3.02
CA ASP A 43 -8.92 -14.39 3.94
C ASP A 43 -8.36 -14.90 5.27
N SER A 44 -8.90 -16.01 5.77
CA SER A 44 -8.44 -16.64 7.01
C SER A 44 -7.09 -17.34 6.84
N VAL A 45 -6.86 -17.94 5.67
CA VAL A 45 -5.57 -18.57 5.31
C VAL A 45 -4.45 -17.52 5.20
N LEU A 46 -4.75 -16.36 4.60
CA LEU A 46 -3.81 -15.23 4.45
C LEU A 46 -3.42 -14.60 5.79
N ASP A 47 -4.26 -14.76 6.81
CA ASP A 47 -4.06 -14.25 8.17
C ASP A 47 -3.08 -15.12 9.00
N SER A 48 -2.48 -16.16 8.40
CA SER A 48 -1.53 -17.07 9.06
C SER A 48 -0.15 -16.43 9.28
N PRO A 49 0.39 -16.42 10.52
CA PRO A 49 1.71 -15.83 10.82
C PRO A 49 2.86 -16.55 10.11
N ARG A 50 2.67 -17.84 9.76
CA ARG A 50 3.67 -18.63 9.03
C ARG A 50 4.00 -18.04 7.65
N LEU A 51 3.04 -17.34 7.03
CA LEU A 51 3.29 -16.65 5.76
C LEU A 51 4.26 -15.48 5.94
N VAL A 52 4.13 -14.74 7.03
CA VAL A 52 5.02 -13.61 7.36
C VAL A 52 6.43 -14.12 7.66
N GLU A 53 6.53 -15.15 8.50
CA GLU A 53 7.81 -15.80 8.81
C GLU A 53 8.48 -16.31 7.52
N ALA A 54 7.73 -16.97 6.65
CA ALA A 54 8.27 -17.44 5.37
C ALA A 54 8.70 -16.27 4.46
N ILE A 55 7.98 -15.16 4.43
CA ILE A 55 8.38 -14.00 3.62
C ILE A 55 9.67 -13.36 4.17
N LEU A 56 9.79 -13.20 5.49
CA LEU A 56 10.89 -12.47 6.12
C LEU A 56 12.16 -13.31 6.31
N CYS A 57 12.02 -14.62 6.49
CA CYS A 57 13.13 -15.52 6.80
C CYS A 57 13.57 -16.38 5.60
N ASN A 58 13.00 -16.20 4.40
CA ASN A 58 13.44 -16.94 3.23
C ASN A 58 14.77 -16.39 2.70
N ASP A 59 15.82 -17.20 2.77
CA ASP A 59 17.14 -16.93 2.13
C ASP A 59 17.12 -17.14 0.60
N SER A 60 15.99 -17.60 0.05
CA SER A 60 15.84 -17.87 -1.39
C SER A 60 15.10 -16.74 -2.12
N GLN A 61 15.20 -16.72 -3.46
CA GLN A 61 14.50 -15.74 -4.28
C GLN A 61 12.97 -15.88 -4.12
N LEU A 62 12.36 -14.91 -3.44
CA LEU A 62 10.91 -14.80 -3.31
C LEU A 62 10.27 -14.61 -4.68
N ARG A 63 9.52 -15.63 -5.13
CA ARG A 63 8.76 -15.61 -6.39
C ARG A 63 7.29 -15.28 -6.13
N ILE A 64 7.06 -14.15 -5.46
CA ILE A 64 5.72 -13.63 -5.16
C ILE A 64 5.53 -12.25 -5.78
N SER A 65 4.28 -11.88 -6.01
CA SER A 65 3.91 -10.55 -6.50
C SER A 65 4.12 -9.49 -5.41
N SER A 66 4.39 -8.24 -5.82
CA SER A 66 4.51 -7.12 -4.89
C SER A 66 3.20 -6.85 -4.15
N GLN A 67 2.05 -7.08 -4.79
CA GLN A 67 0.73 -6.94 -4.18
C GLN A 67 0.57 -7.92 -3.01
N PHE A 68 0.89 -9.20 -3.24
CA PHE A 68 0.83 -10.22 -2.19
C PHE A 68 1.79 -9.93 -1.05
N TYR A 69 3.03 -9.57 -1.36
CA TYR A 69 4.03 -9.17 -0.37
C TYR A 69 3.54 -8.04 0.53
N PHE A 70 3.08 -6.92 -0.05
CA PHE A 70 2.61 -5.79 0.74
C PHE A 70 1.32 -6.09 1.51
N TYR A 71 0.39 -6.87 0.92
CA TYR A 71 -0.84 -7.24 1.60
C TYR A 71 -0.57 -8.07 2.87
N VAL A 72 0.22 -9.15 2.77
CA VAL A 72 0.46 -10.06 3.90
C VAL A 72 1.15 -9.33 5.05
N LEU A 73 2.18 -8.53 4.75
CA LEU A 73 2.91 -7.77 5.76
C LEU A 73 2.06 -6.66 6.37
N ALA A 74 1.34 -5.88 5.56
CA ALA A 74 0.44 -4.84 6.06
C ALA A 74 -0.67 -5.45 6.92
N ARG A 75 -1.22 -6.60 6.51
CA ARG A 75 -2.27 -7.30 7.25
C ARG A 75 -1.79 -7.73 8.63
N TYR A 76 -0.58 -8.27 8.71
CA TYR A 76 0.03 -8.68 9.96
C TYR A 76 0.18 -7.50 10.93
N VAL A 77 0.79 -6.40 10.48
CA VAL A 77 1.04 -5.21 11.31
C VAL A 77 -0.28 -4.52 11.69
N LEU A 78 -1.23 -4.39 10.77
CA LEU A 78 -2.53 -3.78 11.06
C LEU A 78 -3.32 -4.60 12.09
N ARG A 79 -3.30 -5.93 11.99
CA ARG A 79 -3.96 -6.80 12.99
C ARG A 79 -3.33 -6.68 14.36
N ASP A 80 -2.00 -6.63 14.43
CA ASP A 80 -1.27 -6.41 15.68
C ASP A 80 -1.64 -5.06 16.33
N ALA A 81 -1.78 -4.02 15.51
CA ALA A 81 -2.30 -2.71 15.93
C ALA A 81 -3.82 -2.68 16.23
N GLY A 82 -4.53 -3.81 16.16
CA GLY A 82 -5.97 -3.92 16.42
C GLY A 82 -6.88 -3.50 15.26
N ILE A 83 -6.32 -3.13 14.11
CA ILE A 83 -7.04 -2.71 12.91
C ILE A 83 -7.43 -3.94 12.09
N ARG A 84 -8.72 -4.28 12.09
CA ARG A 84 -9.23 -5.51 11.44
C ARG A 84 -9.84 -5.29 10.06
N ASP A 85 -10.02 -4.04 9.62
CA ASP A 85 -10.63 -3.73 8.34
C ASP A 85 -9.76 -4.25 7.16
N ARG A 86 -10.33 -5.19 6.41
CA ARG A 86 -9.67 -5.81 5.25
C ARG A 86 -9.59 -4.86 4.06
N LYS A 87 -10.58 -3.98 3.86
CA LYS A 87 -10.57 -3.00 2.77
C LYS A 87 -9.47 -1.97 2.99
N LEU A 88 -9.25 -1.54 4.22
CA LEU A 88 -8.12 -0.70 4.57
C LEU A 88 -6.79 -1.39 4.29
N CYS A 89 -6.67 -2.69 4.60
CA CYS A 89 -5.48 -3.46 4.27
C CYS A 89 -5.26 -3.57 2.75
N ASP A 90 -6.32 -3.82 1.97
CA ASP A 90 -6.25 -3.79 0.51
C ASP A 90 -5.79 -2.43 0.00
N TYR A 91 -6.29 -1.35 0.59
CA TYR A 91 -5.90 0.01 0.22
C TYR A 91 -4.43 0.28 0.49
N VAL A 92 -3.95 -0.04 1.70
CA VAL A 92 -2.54 0.14 2.09
C VAL A 92 -1.62 -0.72 1.22
N GLY A 93 -1.98 -1.98 0.97
CA GLY A 93 -1.23 -2.86 0.07
C GLY A 93 -1.12 -2.30 -1.35
N SER A 94 -2.25 -1.85 -1.92
CA SER A 94 -2.26 -1.19 -3.23
C SER A 94 -1.50 0.13 -3.24
N LEU A 95 -1.52 0.90 -2.15
CA LEU A 95 -0.78 2.15 -2.00
C LEU A 95 0.72 1.88 -2.03
N LEU A 96 1.20 0.98 -1.18
CA LEU A 96 2.62 0.62 -1.12
C LEU A 96 3.11 0.07 -2.46
N GLU A 97 2.30 -0.76 -3.13
CA GLU A 97 2.63 -1.30 -4.46
C GLU A 97 2.72 -0.22 -5.53
N ASN A 98 1.81 0.76 -5.49
CA ASN A 98 1.86 1.88 -6.42
C ASN A 98 3.10 2.74 -6.18
N PHE A 99 3.38 3.12 -4.94
CA PHE A 99 4.52 4.00 -4.64
C PHE A 99 5.88 3.28 -4.71
N SER A 100 5.93 1.95 -4.60
CA SER A 100 7.16 1.18 -4.80
C SER A 100 7.62 1.17 -6.26
N ARG A 101 6.69 1.34 -7.21
CA ARG A 101 7.04 1.56 -8.60
C ARG A 101 7.49 3.02 -8.74
N ALA A 102 8.80 3.24 -8.85
CA ALA A 102 9.46 4.55 -8.92
C ALA A 102 8.83 5.59 -9.90
N HIS A 103 7.99 5.12 -10.83
CA HIS A 103 7.26 5.92 -11.80
C HIS A 103 6.02 6.68 -11.24
N LEU A 104 5.56 6.41 -10.01
CA LEU A 104 4.32 6.97 -9.45
C LEU A 104 4.52 8.02 -8.33
N LEU A 105 5.75 8.51 -8.14
CA LEU A 105 5.97 9.84 -7.53
C LEU A 105 5.57 10.99 -8.48
N ARG A 106 4.92 10.63 -9.60
CA ARG A 106 4.33 11.53 -10.58
C ARG A 106 2.86 11.74 -10.21
N GLY A 107 2.46 12.99 -10.05
CA GLY A 107 1.07 13.36 -9.89
C GLY A 107 0.25 13.04 -11.15
N PRO A 108 -1.08 13.12 -11.05
CA PRO A 108 -2.02 12.67 -12.10
C PRO A 108 -1.84 13.35 -13.48
N GLN A 109 -1.12 14.48 -13.55
CA GLN A 109 -0.98 15.33 -14.73
C GLN A 109 0.44 15.31 -15.37
N ALA A 110 1.34 14.43 -14.95
CA ALA A 110 2.70 14.42 -15.52
C ALA A 110 2.74 13.72 -16.89
N GLU A 111 2.80 14.49 -17.98
CA GLU A 111 3.21 13.97 -19.30
C GLU A 111 4.64 13.41 -19.25
N ALA A 112 4.95 12.53 -20.20
CA ALA A 112 6.06 11.58 -20.15
C ALA A 112 7.49 12.20 -20.19
N ASP A 113 7.65 13.52 -20.33
CA ASP A 113 8.93 14.13 -20.71
C ASP A 113 9.62 14.98 -19.63
N GLU A 114 9.01 15.23 -18.47
CA GLU A 114 9.71 15.89 -17.36
C GLU A 114 9.97 14.93 -16.19
N SER A 115 11.25 14.63 -16.02
CA SER A 115 11.83 13.85 -14.93
C SER A 115 11.82 14.59 -13.58
N SER A 116 10.74 15.30 -13.26
CA SER A 116 10.58 15.96 -11.98
C SER A 116 9.95 15.00 -10.98
N ARG A 117 10.73 14.60 -9.96
CA ARG A 117 10.17 14.10 -8.70
C ARG A 117 9.22 15.19 -8.19
N GLN A 118 7.90 15.04 -8.35
CA GLN A 118 6.98 16.06 -7.90
C GLN A 118 7.07 16.14 -6.39
N TYR A 119 7.59 17.26 -5.90
CA TYR A 119 7.65 17.52 -4.48
C TYR A 119 6.24 17.82 -3.98
N LEU A 120 6.00 17.58 -2.69
CA LEU A 120 4.70 17.90 -2.08
C LEU A 120 4.31 19.38 -2.28
N SER A 121 5.28 20.29 -2.35
CA SER A 121 5.06 21.69 -2.71
C SER A 121 4.36 21.85 -4.06
N ASP A 122 4.79 21.09 -5.07
CA ASP A 122 4.30 21.21 -6.44
C ASP A 122 2.85 20.72 -6.51
N MET A 123 2.54 19.64 -5.79
CA MET A 123 1.17 19.14 -5.65
C MET A 123 0.26 20.14 -4.92
N LEU A 124 0.77 20.84 -3.91
CA LEU A 124 -0.01 21.87 -3.19
C LEU A 124 -0.22 23.12 -4.04
N ILE A 125 0.76 23.52 -4.86
CA ILE A 125 0.62 24.61 -5.83
C ILE A 125 -0.43 24.23 -6.87
N ALA A 126 -0.34 23.04 -7.47
CA ALA A 126 -1.33 22.53 -8.40
C ALA A 126 -2.74 22.49 -7.77
N LEU A 127 -2.86 22.13 -6.49
CA LEU A 127 -4.14 22.11 -5.79
C LEU A 127 -4.76 23.51 -5.63
N SER A 128 -3.93 24.56 -5.54
CA SER A 128 -4.44 25.93 -5.46
C SER A 128 -5.04 26.44 -6.79
N GLN A 129 -4.72 25.77 -7.90
CA GLN A 129 -5.15 26.13 -9.25
C GLN A 129 -6.15 25.13 -9.85
N ALA A 130 -6.36 23.99 -9.20
CA ALA A 130 -7.18 22.89 -9.69
C ALA A 130 -8.68 23.21 -9.70
N THR A 131 -9.37 22.69 -10.70
CA THR A 131 -10.85 22.64 -10.71
C THR A 131 -11.37 21.71 -9.61
N GLN A 132 -12.69 21.74 -9.33
CA GLN A 132 -13.27 20.94 -8.23
C GLN A 132 -13.01 19.43 -8.38
N ASP A 133 -13.15 18.90 -9.59
CA ASP A 133 -12.96 17.46 -9.88
C ASP A 133 -11.49 17.05 -9.80
N GLU A 134 -10.59 17.87 -10.36
CA GLU A 134 -9.14 17.66 -10.27
C GLU A 134 -8.65 17.76 -8.82
N ALA A 135 -9.21 18.70 -8.05
CA ALA A 135 -8.86 18.90 -6.67
C ALA A 135 -9.20 17.67 -5.81
N PHE A 136 -10.27 16.92 -6.12
CA PHE A 136 -10.57 15.67 -5.43
C PHE A 136 -9.45 14.64 -5.62
N LEU A 137 -9.08 14.37 -6.88
CA LEU A 137 -8.05 13.39 -7.21
C LEU A 137 -6.68 13.80 -6.68
N LEU A 138 -6.35 15.09 -6.75
CA LEU A 138 -5.10 15.62 -6.26
C LEU A 138 -5.03 15.59 -4.73
N ARG A 139 -6.11 15.91 -4.01
CA ARG A 139 -6.18 15.74 -2.54
C ARG A 139 -5.97 14.27 -2.15
N ALA A 140 -6.62 13.34 -2.84
CA ALA A 140 -6.43 11.91 -2.57
C ALA A 140 -4.96 11.51 -2.79
N HIS A 141 -4.33 11.98 -3.87
CA HIS A 141 -2.92 11.71 -4.14
C HIS A 141 -1.98 12.34 -3.09
N VAL A 142 -2.22 13.58 -2.68
CA VAL A 142 -1.48 14.25 -1.60
C VAL A 142 -1.59 13.48 -0.29
N GLY A 143 -2.79 12.98 0.05
CA GLY A 143 -3.01 12.11 1.19
C GLY A 143 -2.13 10.86 1.14
N ASN A 144 -2.16 10.16 0.00
CA ASN A 144 -1.40 8.93 -0.21
C ASN A 144 0.10 9.13 -0.18
N TYR A 145 0.59 10.17 -0.84
CA TYR A 145 2.00 10.55 -0.82
C TYR A 145 2.46 10.85 0.60
N SER A 146 1.67 11.62 1.35
CA SER A 146 2.00 11.98 2.73
C SER A 146 2.09 10.76 3.63
N LEU A 147 1.11 9.84 3.53
CA LEU A 147 1.10 8.57 4.27
C LEU A 147 2.32 7.69 3.93
N PHE A 148 2.69 7.64 2.65
CA PHE A 148 3.85 6.87 2.21
C PHE A 148 5.17 7.44 2.75
N ILE A 149 5.37 8.76 2.66
CA ILE A 149 6.59 9.42 3.12
C ILE A 149 6.72 9.37 4.64
N SER A 150 5.64 9.61 5.39
CA SER A 150 5.68 9.56 6.86
C SER A 150 5.81 8.14 7.38
N GLY A 151 5.23 7.13 6.69
CA GLY A 151 5.30 5.73 7.10
C GLY A 151 6.60 5.02 6.73
N ILE A 152 6.96 5.00 5.44
CA ILE A 152 8.08 4.19 4.93
C ILE A 152 9.42 4.93 5.01
N PHE A 153 9.41 6.26 4.89
CA PHE A 153 10.64 7.07 4.82
C PHE A 153 10.86 7.94 6.06
N HIS A 154 10.32 7.55 7.22
CA HIS A 154 10.35 8.38 8.42
C HIS A 154 11.77 8.83 8.81
N GLU A 155 12.77 7.93 8.79
CA GLU A 155 14.15 8.25 9.17
C GLU A 155 14.79 9.27 8.21
N ASN A 156 14.53 9.10 6.92
CA ASN A 156 15.04 10.01 5.90
C ASN A 156 14.37 11.39 6.04
N THR A 157 13.07 11.43 6.32
CA THR A 157 12.33 12.67 6.57
C THR A 157 12.89 13.41 7.79
N GLN A 158 13.13 12.71 8.89
CA GLN A 158 13.78 13.29 10.09
C GLN A 158 15.17 13.84 9.78
N ARG A 159 16.01 13.08 9.06
CA ARG A 159 17.36 13.50 8.68
C ARG A 159 17.36 14.74 7.79
N ARG A 160 16.41 14.84 6.85
CA ARG A 160 16.26 16.01 5.97
C ARG A 160 15.72 17.23 6.72
N SER A 161 14.88 17.01 7.74
CA SER A 161 14.34 18.10 8.56
C SER A 161 15.45 18.87 9.31
N LEU A 162 16.50 18.17 9.76
CA LEU A 162 17.70 18.78 10.33
C LEU A 162 18.45 19.72 9.35
N ARG A 163 18.10 19.68 8.05
CA ARG A 163 18.66 20.51 6.99
C ARG A 163 17.64 21.49 6.40
N GLY A 164 16.53 21.76 7.13
CA GLY A 164 15.51 22.73 6.75
C GLY A 164 14.37 22.19 5.88
N ALA A 165 14.28 20.87 5.66
CA ALA A 165 13.08 20.28 5.03
C ALA A 165 11.92 20.17 6.03
N PRO A 166 10.66 20.00 5.54
CA PRO A 166 9.54 19.73 6.43
C PRO A 166 9.76 18.46 7.27
N ASP A 167 9.28 18.50 8.51
CA ASP A 167 9.36 17.38 9.46
C ASP A 167 8.23 16.36 9.22
N ILE A 168 8.23 15.28 10.00
CA ILE A 168 7.21 14.23 9.87
C ILE A 168 5.80 14.75 10.21
N GLY A 169 5.69 15.63 11.20
CA GLY A 169 4.41 16.22 11.62
C GLY A 169 3.76 17.06 10.53
N PHE A 170 4.55 17.74 9.70
CA PHE A 170 4.07 18.41 8.51
C PHE A 170 3.37 17.44 7.54
N TYR A 171 4.02 16.33 7.18
CA TYR A 171 3.44 15.34 6.27
C TYR A 171 2.17 14.70 6.86
N GLU A 172 2.20 14.31 8.14
CA GLU A 172 1.02 13.74 8.81
C GLU A 172 -0.16 14.70 8.83
N ASN A 173 0.08 15.97 9.12
CA ASN A 173 -0.97 16.97 9.15
C ASN A 173 -1.57 17.23 7.76
N ILE A 174 -0.73 17.35 6.73
CA ILE A 174 -1.16 17.49 5.34
C ILE A 174 -1.94 16.26 4.89
N GLY A 175 -1.43 15.05 5.14
CA GLY A 175 -2.09 13.80 4.79
C GLY A 175 -3.46 13.67 5.43
N ARG A 176 -3.53 13.86 6.75
CA ARG A 176 -4.79 13.83 7.53
C ARG A 176 -5.82 14.82 7.00
N ARG A 177 -5.41 16.08 6.76
CA ARG A 177 -6.32 17.12 6.27
C ARG A 177 -6.88 16.77 4.89
N ASN A 178 -6.03 16.28 3.98
CA ASN A 178 -6.47 15.93 2.63
C ASN A 178 -7.39 14.70 2.61
N TYR A 179 -7.10 13.68 3.41
CA TYR A 179 -8.02 12.55 3.56
C TYR A 179 -9.36 12.96 4.17
N HIS A 180 -9.35 13.84 5.18
CA HIS A 180 -10.58 14.36 5.76
C HIS A 180 -11.41 15.14 4.73
N LEU A 181 -10.76 16.00 3.93
CA LEU A 181 -11.43 16.73 2.86
C LEU A 181 -12.02 15.80 1.81
N VAL A 182 -11.28 14.78 1.37
CA VAL A 182 -11.76 13.75 0.43
C VAL A 182 -12.95 12.99 1.00
N ALA A 183 -12.92 12.63 2.29
CA ALA A 183 -14.05 11.97 2.95
C ALA A 183 -15.28 12.87 3.14
N SER A 184 -15.07 14.18 3.29
CA SER A 184 -16.15 15.18 3.41
C SER A 184 -16.70 15.66 2.06
N HIS A 185 -15.99 15.39 0.95
CA HIS A 185 -16.48 15.60 -0.40
C HIS A 185 -17.60 14.59 -0.63
N ALA A 186 -18.82 15.00 -0.29
CA ALA A 186 -20.02 14.23 -0.58
C ALA A 186 -20.10 14.00 -2.10
N THR A 187 -20.19 12.73 -2.48
CA THR A 187 -20.50 12.25 -3.84
C THR A 187 -21.89 12.69 -4.27
#